data_AF-A0A397ASU0-F1
#
_entry.id   AF-A0A397ASU0-F1
#
_cell.length_a   1.000
_cell.length_b   1.000
_cell.length_c   1.000
_cell.angle_alpha   90.00
_cell.angle_beta   90.00
_cell.angle_gamma   90.00
#
_symmetry.space_group_name_H-M   'P 1'
#
loop_
_entity.id
_entity.type
_entity.pdbx_description
1 polymer ?
#
loop_
_entity_poly.entity_id
_entity_poly.type
_entity_poly.pdbx_seq_one_letter_code
_entity_poly.pdbx_strand_id
1 'polypeptide(L)'
;MQQSTWTTDNKAIRGLSLDIPGRVVILHNPLQNATAKIDVFTDIPEFLQFVQSSLLTRADGSPYIRTTFRRDLIPQRQYHLHGSVLVHVTLQAPVSFVESSSRGDTILHQEAVSLGLNESLAVEASDSNSVYLELNQTVELANLHLTTKDSGAIQLVTSGGINVASSLDVKASDGGVVAVQGELAVTSDRLKVTAADTGAIYVTSTTDQIVTVRQVASVTDKGKLNLYPRGVCNTSKIRVTEFSHANLGSIACQSVSVEASEGGAAVVQAVASLTANAVEGGRVQYFNSTAGLGLQFKSSNVWPVDQNEFTKFAFRPVPSQDALTIDFAWFGWKAQLPNLVTAMAVPMADATVGFMAMCGVLFLAFALCRPPKRKETQPLKSSHTQLNTQYV
;
A
#
# COMPACT_ATOMS: atom_id res chain seq x y z
N MET A 1 10.51 34.61 -1.28
CA MET A 1 10.05 33.42 -2.04
C MET A 1 9.37 33.89 -3.31
N GLN A 2 9.75 33.31 -4.44
CA GLN A 2 9.06 33.45 -5.72
C GLN A 2 8.00 32.36 -5.86
N GLN A 3 7.03 32.57 -6.74
CA GLN A 3 5.94 31.66 -7.01
C GLN A 3 5.69 31.53 -8.51
N SER A 4 5.49 30.31 -8.98
CA SER A 4 4.85 30.03 -10.28
C SER A 4 3.59 29.21 -10.08
N THR A 5 2.58 29.47 -10.90
CA THR A 5 1.29 28.80 -10.83
C THR A 5 0.95 28.17 -12.18
N TRP A 6 0.55 26.90 -12.16
CA TRP A 6 -0.03 26.20 -13.30
C TRP A 6 -1.46 25.83 -12.98
N THR A 7 -2.38 26.04 -13.92
CA THR A 7 -3.78 25.62 -13.80
C THR A 7 -4.15 24.75 -14.98
N THR A 8 -5.13 23.88 -14.77
CA THR A 8 -5.68 23.02 -15.82
C THR A 8 -7.15 23.35 -16.04
N ASP A 9 -7.59 23.21 -17.28
CA ASP A 9 -8.98 23.43 -17.69
C ASP A 9 -9.94 22.41 -17.05
N ASN A 10 -11.26 22.59 -17.26
CA ASN A 10 -12.39 21.81 -16.70
C ASN A 10 -12.47 20.34 -17.16
N LYS A 11 -11.35 19.65 -17.38
CA LYS A 11 -11.31 18.22 -17.65
C LYS A 11 -11.02 17.47 -16.36
N ALA A 12 -11.96 16.64 -15.92
CA ALA A 12 -11.75 15.75 -14.78
C ALA A 12 -10.46 14.94 -14.93
N ILE A 13 -9.69 14.82 -13.86
CA ILE A 13 -8.45 14.04 -13.79
C ILE A 13 -8.63 12.86 -12.84
N ARG A 14 -7.89 11.79 -13.08
CA ARG A 14 -7.89 10.56 -12.28
C ARG A 14 -6.70 10.47 -11.33
N GLY A 15 -5.65 11.24 -11.55
CA GLY A 15 -4.44 11.16 -10.74
C GLY A 15 -3.38 12.19 -11.02
N LEU A 16 -2.27 12.02 -10.29
CA LEU A 16 -1.11 12.89 -10.28
C LEU A 16 0.17 12.07 -10.49
N SER A 17 1.13 12.65 -11.19
CA SER A 17 2.50 12.18 -11.31
C SER A 17 3.45 13.34 -11.02
N LEU A 18 4.18 13.25 -9.92
CA LEU A 18 4.91 14.34 -9.29
C LEU A 18 6.39 13.97 -9.19
N ASP A 19 7.16 14.37 -10.19
CA ASP A 19 8.63 14.30 -10.20
C ASP A 19 9.18 15.71 -9.96
N ILE A 20 8.93 16.25 -8.77
CA ILE A 20 9.41 17.57 -8.36
C ILE A 20 10.00 17.47 -6.95
N PRO A 21 11.24 17.94 -6.73
CA PRO A 21 11.87 17.86 -5.42
C PRO A 21 11.25 18.87 -4.44
N GLY A 22 11.42 18.61 -3.14
CA GLY A 22 10.97 19.49 -2.07
C GLY A 22 9.76 18.96 -1.30
N ARG A 23 9.05 19.86 -0.62
CA ARG A 23 7.78 19.56 0.07
C ARG A 23 6.65 19.63 -0.94
N VAL A 24 5.85 18.59 -1.06
CA VAL A 24 4.60 18.62 -1.82
C VAL A 24 3.42 18.42 -0.87
N VAL A 25 2.40 19.28 -0.97
CA VAL A 25 1.16 19.19 -0.19
C VAL A 25 0.00 19.12 -1.15
N ILE A 26 -0.76 18.03 -1.10
CA ILE A 26 -1.90 17.78 -1.97
C ILE A 26 -3.17 18.00 -1.18
N LEU A 27 -3.98 18.96 -1.64
CA LEU A 27 -5.16 19.50 -0.99
C LEU A 27 -6.37 19.37 -1.91
N HIS A 28 -7.56 19.44 -1.32
CA HIS A 28 -8.83 19.48 -2.04
C HIS A 28 -9.53 20.82 -1.80
N ASN A 29 -10.05 21.42 -2.86
CA ASN A 29 -10.90 22.60 -2.80
C ASN A 29 -11.99 22.48 -3.86
N PRO A 30 -13.21 22.03 -3.50
CA PRO A 30 -14.28 21.81 -4.49
C PRO A 30 -14.82 23.11 -5.10
N LEU A 31 -14.51 24.27 -4.49
CA LEU A 31 -14.95 25.58 -4.95
C LEU A 31 -14.01 26.22 -5.96
N GLN A 32 -12.86 25.60 -6.25
CA GLN A 32 -11.94 26.15 -7.23
C GLN A 32 -12.44 25.95 -8.67
N ASN A 33 -12.12 26.91 -9.54
CA ASN A 33 -12.56 26.88 -10.94
C ASN A 33 -11.74 25.95 -11.82
N ALA A 34 -10.46 25.71 -11.50
CA ALA A 34 -9.58 24.84 -12.26
C ALA A 34 -9.66 23.40 -11.76
N THR A 35 -9.58 22.38 -12.62
CA THR A 35 -9.61 20.98 -12.15
C THR A 35 -8.46 20.71 -11.16
N ALA A 36 -7.29 21.27 -11.45
CA ALA A 36 -6.22 21.37 -10.49
C ALA A 36 -5.43 22.66 -10.66
N LYS A 37 -4.88 23.12 -9.55
CA LYS A 37 -3.95 24.24 -9.44
C LYS A 37 -2.67 23.76 -8.77
N ILE A 38 -1.53 24.10 -9.37
CA ILE A 38 -0.20 23.77 -8.83
C ILE A 38 0.53 25.08 -8.59
N ASP A 39 0.82 25.38 -7.33
CA ASP A 39 1.64 26.53 -6.92
C ASP A 39 2.99 26.01 -6.44
N VAL A 40 4.09 26.49 -7.05
CA VAL A 40 5.45 26.18 -6.60
C VAL A 40 6.06 27.42 -6.00
N PHE A 41 6.41 27.35 -4.72
CA PHE A 41 7.10 28.39 -3.96
C PHE A 41 8.56 28.00 -3.75
N THR A 42 9.47 28.92 -4.03
CA THR A 42 10.90 28.68 -3.83
C THR A 42 11.68 29.98 -3.59
N ASP A 43 12.83 29.88 -2.93
CA ASP A 43 13.83 30.95 -2.85
C ASP A 43 14.92 30.84 -3.93
N ILE A 44 14.81 29.86 -4.85
CA ILE A 44 15.71 29.62 -5.98
C ILE A 44 15.02 30.05 -7.28
N PRO A 45 15.23 31.27 -7.80
CA PRO A 45 14.53 31.76 -8.98
C PRO A 45 14.69 30.85 -10.21
N GLU A 46 15.91 30.34 -10.41
CA GLU A 46 16.27 29.47 -11.53
C GLU A 46 15.65 28.07 -11.41
N PHE A 47 15.06 27.71 -10.27
CA PHE A 47 14.35 26.44 -10.15
C PHE A 47 13.07 26.44 -11.00
N LEU A 48 12.36 27.57 -11.05
CA LEU A 48 11.04 27.67 -11.67
C LEU A 48 11.08 27.47 -13.20
N GLN A 49 12.18 27.83 -13.87
CA GLN A 49 12.35 27.61 -15.31
C GLN A 49 12.48 26.12 -15.69
N PHE A 50 12.78 25.24 -14.73
CA PHE A 50 12.90 23.80 -14.96
C PHE A 50 11.64 23.04 -14.56
N VAL A 51 10.64 23.71 -13.96
CA VAL A 51 9.37 23.07 -13.61
C VAL A 51 8.45 23.10 -14.81
N GLN A 52 7.95 21.92 -15.19
CA GLN A 52 6.93 21.76 -16.21
C GLN A 52 5.73 21.04 -15.61
N SER A 53 4.53 21.55 -15.86
CA SER A 53 3.29 20.87 -15.54
C SER A 53 2.41 20.72 -16.78
N SER A 54 1.82 19.55 -16.99
CA SER A 54 1.02 19.24 -18.17
C SER A 54 -0.06 18.20 -17.88
N LEU A 55 -1.19 18.31 -18.58
CA LEU A 55 -2.25 17.29 -18.60
C LEU A 55 -1.89 16.22 -19.63
N LEU A 56 -1.81 14.97 -19.18
CA LEU A 56 -1.49 13.80 -20.00
C LEU A 56 -2.59 12.74 -19.88
N THR A 57 -2.46 11.67 -20.65
CA THR A 57 -3.38 10.53 -20.63
C THR A 57 -2.58 9.25 -20.51
N ARG A 58 -2.92 8.41 -19.52
CA ARG A 58 -2.30 7.09 -19.33
C ARG A 58 -2.70 6.15 -20.47
N ALA A 59 -2.01 5.00 -20.56
CA ALA A 59 -2.32 3.96 -21.54
C ALA A 59 -3.74 3.38 -21.42
N ASP A 60 -4.37 3.48 -20.24
CA ASP A 60 -5.75 3.07 -19.98
C ASP A 60 -6.79 4.16 -20.33
N GLY A 61 -6.35 5.31 -20.88
CA GLY A 61 -7.22 6.44 -21.21
C GLY A 61 -7.48 7.40 -20.04
N SER A 62 -6.94 7.15 -18.85
CA SER A 62 -7.16 7.99 -17.68
C SER A 62 -6.38 9.32 -17.77
N PRO A 63 -7.04 10.49 -17.72
CA PRO A 63 -6.37 11.78 -17.70
C PRO A 63 -5.67 12.03 -16.36
N TYR A 64 -4.48 12.63 -16.37
CA TYR A 64 -3.71 12.91 -15.16
C TYR A 64 -2.77 14.09 -15.35
N ILE A 65 -2.36 14.70 -14.24
CA ILE A 65 -1.40 15.80 -14.29
C ILE A 65 -0.02 15.27 -14.00
N ARG A 66 0.92 15.61 -14.86
CA ARG A 66 2.34 15.37 -14.66
C ARG A 66 3.05 16.68 -14.37
N THR A 67 3.66 16.77 -13.20
CA THR A 67 4.58 17.84 -12.84
C THR A 67 5.99 17.26 -12.76
N THR A 68 6.92 17.83 -13.50
CA THR A 68 8.29 17.31 -13.61
C THR A 68 9.29 18.44 -13.51
N PHE A 69 10.36 18.20 -12.76
CA PHE A 69 11.56 19.01 -12.71
C PHE A 69 12.54 18.52 -13.78
N ARG A 70 12.71 19.30 -14.85
CA ARG A 70 13.48 18.97 -16.06
C ARG A 70 14.99 19.04 -15.83
N ARG A 71 15.51 18.04 -15.12
CA ARG A 71 16.96 17.89 -14.83
C ARG A 71 17.81 17.84 -16.11
N ASP A 72 17.23 17.36 -17.21
CA ASP A 72 17.86 17.27 -18.53
C ASP A 72 18.19 18.64 -19.16
N LEU A 73 17.48 19.70 -18.74
CA LEU A 73 17.69 21.06 -19.21
C LEU A 73 18.73 21.82 -18.39
N ILE A 74 19.25 21.24 -17.30
CA ILE A 74 20.27 21.85 -16.47
C ILE A 74 21.63 21.67 -17.17
N PRO A 75 22.33 22.75 -17.57
CA PRO A 75 23.66 22.64 -18.14
C PRO A 75 24.59 21.94 -17.16
N GLN A 76 25.25 20.85 -17.60
CA GLN A 76 26.05 19.95 -16.75
C GLN A 76 27.17 20.61 -15.92
N ARG A 77 27.49 21.89 -16.14
CA ARG A 77 28.64 22.55 -15.52
C ARG A 77 28.33 23.63 -14.48
N GLN A 78 27.08 24.07 -14.26
CA GLN A 78 26.91 25.39 -13.62
C GLN A 78 25.78 25.65 -12.61
N TYR A 79 24.99 24.68 -12.15
CA TYR A 79 24.00 24.99 -11.10
C TYR A 79 23.98 23.98 -9.96
N HIS A 80 24.69 24.35 -8.87
CA HIS A 80 24.31 23.92 -7.54
C HIS A 80 23.04 24.69 -7.16
N LEU A 81 21.88 24.08 -7.35
CA LEU A 81 20.63 24.65 -6.84
C LEU A 81 20.53 24.28 -5.37
N HIS A 82 20.67 25.25 -4.47
CA HIS A 82 20.48 25.07 -3.04
C HIS A 82 19.46 26.09 -2.55
N GLY A 83 18.47 25.63 -1.81
CA GLY A 83 17.39 26.48 -1.31
C GLY A 83 16.17 25.66 -0.96
N SER A 84 15.03 26.29 -0.75
CA SER A 84 13.81 25.63 -0.27
C SER A 84 12.74 25.59 -1.34
N VAL A 85 12.00 24.47 -1.41
CA VAL A 85 10.90 24.28 -2.35
C VAL A 85 9.67 23.75 -1.61
N LEU A 86 8.54 24.40 -1.86
CA LEU A 86 7.19 24.00 -1.45
C LEU A 86 6.29 23.96 -2.68
N VAL A 87 5.53 22.89 -2.83
CA VAL A 87 4.58 22.69 -3.93
C VAL A 87 3.22 22.43 -3.34
N HIS A 88 2.25 23.28 -3.64
CA HIS A 88 0.85 23.04 -3.31
C HIS A 88 0.12 22.56 -4.55
N VAL A 89 -0.50 21.38 -4.46
CA VAL A 89 -1.40 20.85 -5.48
C VAL A 89 -2.81 20.91 -4.92
N THR A 90 -3.65 21.80 -5.44
CA THR A 90 -5.06 21.91 -5.04
C THR A 90 -5.92 21.26 -6.11
N LEU A 91 -6.75 20.30 -5.72
CA LEU A 91 -7.61 19.50 -6.59
C LEU A 91 -9.08 19.89 -6.42
N GLN A 92 -9.82 19.98 -7.52
CA GLN A 92 -11.26 20.28 -7.47
C GLN A 92 -12.07 19.03 -7.12
N ALA A 93 -11.58 17.87 -7.54
CA ALA A 93 -12.15 16.58 -7.25
C ALA A 93 -11.06 15.63 -6.73
N PRO A 94 -11.39 14.68 -5.86
CA PRO A 94 -10.43 13.71 -5.35
C PRO A 94 -9.86 12.83 -6.46
N VAL A 95 -8.61 12.40 -6.32
CA VAL A 95 -7.94 11.52 -7.30
C VAL A 95 -7.86 10.07 -6.85
N SER A 96 -7.78 9.16 -7.84
CA SER A 96 -7.65 7.71 -7.64
C SER A 96 -6.20 7.21 -7.64
N PHE A 97 -5.23 8.05 -8.04
CA PHE A 97 -3.82 7.70 -7.90
C PHE A 97 -2.88 8.89 -7.73
N VAL A 98 -1.77 8.67 -7.04
CA VAL A 98 -0.68 9.63 -6.86
C VAL A 98 0.66 8.90 -7.00
N GLU A 99 1.46 9.33 -7.96
CA GLU A 99 2.83 8.85 -8.16
C GLU A 99 3.78 9.99 -7.78
N SER A 100 4.71 9.73 -6.85
CA SER A 100 5.65 10.72 -6.34
C SER A 100 7.08 10.19 -6.48
N SER A 101 7.81 10.71 -7.46
CA SER A 101 9.06 10.13 -7.94
C SER A 101 10.19 11.15 -7.98
N SER A 102 10.54 11.70 -6.82
CA SER A 102 11.58 12.72 -6.68
C SER A 102 12.30 12.62 -5.33
N ARG A 103 13.17 13.59 -5.02
CA ARG A 103 13.73 13.73 -3.67
C ARG A 103 12.88 14.70 -2.86
N GLY A 104 12.23 14.23 -1.79
CA GLY A 104 11.42 15.10 -0.95
C GLY A 104 10.35 14.35 -0.15
N ASP A 105 9.35 15.10 0.28
CA ASP A 105 8.21 14.55 1.02
C ASP A 105 6.91 15.01 0.37
N THR A 106 5.96 14.11 0.23
CA THR A 106 4.60 14.39 -0.26
C THR A 106 3.58 14.11 0.82
N ILE A 107 2.77 15.10 1.16
CA ILE A 107 1.68 14.99 2.12
C ILE A 107 0.37 14.92 1.34
N LEU A 108 -0.39 13.85 1.54
CA LEU A 108 -1.65 13.58 0.87
C LEU A 108 -2.79 13.67 1.89
N HIS A 109 -3.58 14.74 1.80
CA HIS A 109 -4.74 14.94 2.66
C HIS A 109 -5.91 14.04 2.25
N GLN A 110 -6.71 13.64 3.24
CA GLN A 110 -7.86 12.75 3.05
C GLN A 110 -8.81 13.15 1.93
N GLU A 111 -9.17 14.44 1.85
CA GLU A 111 -10.13 14.91 0.85
C GLU A 111 -9.56 14.97 -0.57
N ALA A 112 -8.24 14.89 -0.72
CA ALA A 112 -7.59 14.89 -2.02
C ALA A 112 -7.66 13.52 -2.72
N VAL A 113 -8.06 12.46 -2.03
CA VAL A 113 -8.11 11.09 -2.58
C VAL A 113 -9.52 10.53 -2.60
N SER A 114 -9.79 9.73 -3.62
CA SER A 114 -11.08 9.02 -3.76
C SER A 114 -11.16 7.93 -2.70
N LEU A 115 -12.05 8.13 -1.72
CA LEU A 115 -12.38 7.16 -0.68
C LEU A 115 -13.85 6.76 -0.83
N GLY A 116 -14.10 5.46 -0.83
CA GLY A 116 -15.43 4.86 -0.92
C GLY A 116 -15.35 3.38 -1.26
N LEU A 117 -16.38 2.61 -0.86
CA LEU A 117 -16.43 1.15 -1.04
C LEU A 117 -16.28 0.66 -2.50
N ASN A 118 -16.53 1.52 -3.48
CA ASN A 118 -16.38 1.23 -4.91
C ASN A 118 -15.16 1.91 -5.55
N GLU A 119 -14.41 2.70 -4.78
CA GLU A 119 -13.27 3.46 -5.26
C GLU A 119 -11.97 2.67 -5.13
N SER A 120 -10.96 3.04 -5.93
CA SER A 120 -9.63 2.46 -5.82
C SER A 120 -8.60 3.56 -5.67
N LEU A 121 -7.63 3.34 -4.80
CA LEU A 121 -6.52 4.27 -4.56
C LEU A 121 -5.19 3.57 -4.85
N ALA A 122 -4.36 4.18 -5.68
CA ALA A 122 -2.98 3.76 -5.91
C ALA A 122 -2.01 4.87 -5.51
N VAL A 123 -1.05 4.56 -4.64
CA VAL A 123 0.00 5.48 -4.24
C VAL A 123 1.35 4.86 -4.49
N GLU A 124 2.21 5.59 -5.19
CA GLU A 124 3.57 5.20 -5.49
C GLU A 124 4.56 6.24 -4.96
N ALA A 125 5.63 5.76 -4.32
CA ALA A 125 6.78 6.57 -3.94
C ALA A 125 8.07 5.93 -4.46
N SER A 126 8.89 6.69 -5.19
CA SER A 126 10.17 6.20 -5.73
C SER A 126 11.29 7.22 -5.53
N ASP A 127 12.49 6.90 -6.02
CA ASP A 127 13.73 7.65 -5.76
C ASP A 127 14.04 7.77 -4.26
N SER A 128 13.72 8.91 -3.65
CA SER A 128 13.90 9.18 -2.23
C SER A 128 12.74 10.02 -1.70
N ASN A 129 11.55 9.79 -2.27
CA ASN A 129 10.34 10.47 -1.85
C ASN A 129 9.67 9.73 -0.69
N SER A 130 9.27 10.44 0.35
CA SER A 130 8.38 9.88 1.38
C SER A 130 6.96 10.43 1.23
N VAL A 131 5.99 9.55 1.03
CA VAL A 131 4.57 9.90 0.96
C VAL A 131 3.90 9.62 2.30
N TYR A 132 3.26 10.64 2.87
CA TYR A 132 2.49 10.58 4.11
C TYR A 132 1.01 10.75 3.78
N LEU A 133 0.21 9.73 4.04
CA LEU A 133 -1.25 9.80 3.90
C LEU A 133 -1.85 10.18 5.25
N GLU A 134 -2.34 11.41 5.34
CA GLU A 134 -2.98 11.95 6.54
C GLU A 134 -4.50 11.73 6.44
N LEU A 135 -4.95 10.57 6.93
CA LEU A 135 -6.35 10.15 6.86
C LEU A 135 -6.95 10.12 8.28
N ASN A 136 -7.85 11.04 8.57
CA ASN A 136 -8.41 11.27 9.92
C ASN A 136 -9.69 10.47 10.20
N GLN A 137 -10.09 9.59 9.28
CA GLN A 137 -11.28 8.74 9.40
C GLN A 137 -11.03 7.35 8.83
N THR A 138 -11.99 6.45 9.04
CA THR A 138 -11.98 5.12 8.43
C THR A 138 -11.85 5.22 6.91
N VAL A 139 -10.87 4.49 6.37
CA VAL A 139 -10.61 4.36 4.96
C VAL A 139 -11.45 3.22 4.42
N GLU A 140 -12.31 3.49 3.44
CA GLU A 140 -13.10 2.48 2.74
C GLU A 140 -12.73 2.50 1.27
N LEU A 141 -12.33 1.36 0.71
CA LEU A 141 -11.89 1.23 -0.68
C LEU A 141 -12.32 -0.12 -1.24
N ALA A 142 -12.54 -0.21 -2.55
CA ALA A 142 -12.56 -1.48 -3.26
C ALA A 142 -11.14 -2.06 -3.33
N ASN A 143 -10.16 -1.27 -3.78
CA ASN A 143 -8.77 -1.68 -3.87
C ASN A 143 -7.83 -0.59 -3.37
N LEU A 144 -6.77 -1.01 -2.68
CA LEU A 144 -5.70 -0.13 -2.23
C LEU A 144 -4.37 -0.69 -2.71
N HIS A 145 -3.64 0.09 -3.48
CA HIS A 145 -2.33 -0.25 -4.02
C HIS A 145 -1.29 0.71 -3.46
N LEU A 146 -0.32 0.18 -2.72
CA LEU A 146 0.80 0.96 -2.17
C LEU A 146 2.09 0.39 -2.72
N THR A 147 2.87 1.18 -3.43
CA THR A 147 4.12 0.71 -4.07
C THR A 147 5.26 1.64 -3.73
N THR A 148 6.38 1.08 -3.25
CA THR A 148 7.63 1.82 -3.12
C THR A 148 8.75 1.17 -3.89
N LYS A 149 9.63 2.01 -4.46
CA LYS A 149 10.87 1.62 -5.10
C LYS A 149 12.01 2.51 -4.61
N ASP A 150 13.25 2.09 -4.87
CA ASP A 150 14.48 2.76 -4.49
C ASP A 150 14.50 3.06 -2.99
N SER A 151 14.84 4.27 -2.56
CA SER A 151 14.77 4.68 -1.15
C SER A 151 13.45 5.38 -0.80
N GLY A 152 12.38 5.18 -1.59
CA GLY A 152 11.07 5.76 -1.34
C GLY A 152 10.35 5.16 -0.13
N ALA A 153 9.46 5.93 0.50
CA ALA A 153 8.68 5.47 1.64
C ALA A 153 7.20 5.86 1.52
N ILE A 154 6.31 5.01 2.02
CA ILE A 154 4.88 5.31 2.19
C ILE A 154 4.50 5.04 3.64
N GLN A 155 3.91 6.04 4.29
CA GLN A 155 3.27 5.90 5.60
C GLN A 155 1.78 6.19 5.45
N LEU A 156 0.97 5.16 5.64
CA LEU A 156 -0.48 5.27 5.74
C LEU A 156 -0.88 5.06 7.20
N VAL A 157 -1.36 6.12 7.83
CA VAL A 157 -1.87 6.09 9.20
C VAL A 157 -3.29 6.63 9.20
N THR A 158 -4.20 5.89 9.82
CA THR A 158 -5.56 6.37 10.08
C THR A 158 -5.95 6.16 11.54
N SER A 159 -6.68 7.13 12.09
CA SER A 159 -7.36 7.06 13.39
C SER A 159 -8.58 6.13 13.38
N GLY A 160 -9.04 5.71 12.20
CA GLY A 160 -10.13 4.76 12.02
C GLY A 160 -9.63 3.36 11.64
N GLY A 161 -10.48 2.63 10.91
CA GLY A 161 -10.11 1.36 10.27
C GLY A 161 -9.62 1.56 8.84
N ILE A 162 -8.93 0.55 8.30
CA ILE A 162 -8.67 0.43 6.85
C ILE A 162 -9.48 -0.75 6.35
N ASN A 163 -10.50 -0.49 5.54
CA ASN A 163 -11.43 -1.49 5.02
C ASN A 163 -11.33 -1.55 3.49
N VAL A 164 -10.68 -2.60 2.98
CA VAL A 164 -10.44 -2.79 1.55
C VAL A 164 -11.25 -3.98 1.04
N ALA A 165 -12.38 -3.73 0.39
CA ALA A 165 -13.37 -4.76 0.06
C ALA A 165 -12.83 -5.89 -0.83
N SER A 166 -11.88 -5.61 -1.74
CA SER A 166 -11.33 -6.60 -2.67
C SER A 166 -9.86 -6.90 -2.41
N SER A 167 -8.96 -5.94 -2.62
CA SER A 167 -7.52 -6.22 -2.58
C SER A 167 -6.71 -5.06 -1.99
N LEU A 168 -6.02 -5.34 -0.89
CA LEU A 168 -4.90 -4.54 -0.38
C LEU A 168 -3.61 -5.11 -0.95
N ASP A 169 -2.99 -4.42 -1.91
CA ASP A 169 -1.73 -4.81 -2.55
C ASP A 169 -0.61 -3.86 -2.12
N VAL A 170 0.40 -4.38 -1.41
CA VAL A 170 1.52 -3.62 -0.87
C VAL A 170 2.82 -4.16 -1.43
N LYS A 171 3.62 -3.28 -2.03
CA LYS A 171 4.89 -3.63 -2.67
C LYS A 171 6.01 -2.72 -2.23
N ALA A 172 7.18 -3.30 -1.96
CA ALA A 172 8.40 -2.56 -1.66
C ALA A 172 9.61 -3.25 -2.30
N SER A 173 10.43 -2.50 -3.05
CA SER A 173 11.68 -2.99 -3.67
C SER A 173 12.83 -1.99 -3.51
N ASP A 174 14.07 -2.40 -3.83
CA ASP A 174 15.27 -1.55 -3.91
C ASP A 174 15.59 -0.68 -2.66
N GLY A 175 15.11 -1.07 -1.48
CA GLY A 175 15.27 -0.33 -0.21
C GLY A 175 14.03 0.45 0.24
N GLY A 176 12.94 0.38 -0.52
CA GLY A 176 11.73 1.12 -0.25
C GLY A 176 10.98 0.58 0.96
N VAL A 177 10.17 1.43 1.59
CA VAL A 177 9.42 1.05 2.80
C VAL A 177 7.96 1.41 2.70
N VAL A 178 7.07 0.44 2.90
CA VAL A 178 5.64 0.70 3.12
C VAL A 178 5.25 0.35 4.55
N ALA A 179 4.66 1.30 5.26
CA ALA A 179 4.11 1.12 6.59
C ALA A 179 2.63 1.51 6.61
N VAL A 180 1.79 0.57 7.05
CA VAL A 180 0.33 0.73 7.13
C VAL A 180 -0.12 0.52 8.57
N GLN A 181 -0.82 1.50 9.12
CA GLN A 181 -1.42 1.44 10.45
C GLN A 181 -2.89 1.88 10.40
N GLY A 182 -3.79 0.96 10.72
CA GLY A 182 -5.18 1.28 11.05
C GLY A 182 -5.40 1.21 12.56
N GLU A 183 -5.84 2.30 13.19
CA GLU A 183 -6.05 2.32 14.64
C GLU A 183 -7.06 1.26 15.09
N LEU A 184 -8.20 1.17 14.40
CA LEU A 184 -9.25 0.20 14.74
C LEU A 184 -8.95 -1.19 14.20
N ALA A 185 -8.78 -1.33 12.88
CA ALA A 185 -8.53 -2.61 12.21
C ALA A 185 -7.91 -2.38 10.82
N VAL A 186 -7.33 -3.44 10.25
CA VAL A 186 -6.96 -3.49 8.82
C VAL A 186 -7.65 -4.71 8.22
N THR A 187 -8.68 -4.50 7.41
CA THR A 187 -9.52 -5.55 6.84
C THR A 187 -9.42 -5.59 5.32
N SER A 188 -9.32 -6.80 4.75
CA SER A 188 -9.39 -6.98 3.29
C SER A 188 -9.80 -8.38 2.86
N ASP A 189 -10.54 -8.52 1.76
CA ASP A 189 -10.76 -9.86 1.18
C ASP A 189 -9.42 -10.51 0.80
N ARG A 190 -8.53 -9.74 0.16
CA ARG A 190 -7.19 -10.20 -0.21
C ARG A 190 -6.10 -9.23 0.24
N LEU A 191 -5.19 -9.72 1.07
CA LEU A 191 -3.93 -9.05 1.39
C LEU A 191 -2.80 -9.64 0.52
N LYS A 192 -2.26 -8.84 -0.40
CA LYS A 192 -1.07 -9.18 -1.18
C LYS A 192 0.10 -8.32 -0.72
N VAL A 193 1.20 -8.96 -0.39
CA VAL A 193 2.42 -8.29 0.04
C VAL A 193 3.61 -8.82 -0.76
N THR A 194 4.40 -7.93 -1.34
CA THR A 194 5.60 -8.27 -2.12
C THR A 194 6.77 -7.40 -1.70
N ALA A 195 7.75 -7.99 -1.03
CA ALA A 195 8.99 -7.32 -0.65
C ALA A 195 10.16 -7.95 -1.41
N ALA A 196 10.90 -7.15 -2.15
CA ALA A 196 12.05 -7.58 -2.94
C ALA A 196 13.27 -6.73 -2.61
N ASP A 197 14.46 -7.25 -2.94
CA ASP A 197 15.74 -6.62 -2.61
C ASP A 197 15.73 -6.23 -1.12
N THR A 198 16.23 -5.05 -0.75
CA THR A 198 16.20 -4.57 0.64
C THR A 198 14.88 -3.92 1.05
N GLY A 199 13.80 -4.06 0.27
CA GLY A 199 12.48 -3.48 0.54
C GLY A 199 11.80 -4.05 1.80
N ALA A 200 11.05 -3.20 2.51
CA ALA A 200 10.41 -3.58 3.77
C ALA A 200 8.92 -3.18 3.84
N ILE A 201 8.09 -4.11 4.31
CA ILE A 201 6.65 -3.91 4.50
C ILE A 201 6.28 -4.15 5.95
N TYR A 202 5.48 -3.23 6.50
CA TYR A 202 4.93 -3.29 7.84
C TYR A 202 3.42 -3.02 7.77
N VAL A 203 2.61 -3.94 8.30
CA VAL A 203 1.17 -3.73 8.45
C VAL A 203 0.80 -4.01 9.88
N THR A 204 0.07 -3.08 10.50
CA THR A 204 -0.34 -3.19 11.89
C THR A 204 -1.73 -2.62 12.13
N SER A 205 -2.36 -3.14 13.18
CA SER A 205 -3.46 -2.46 13.85
C SER A 205 -3.12 -2.26 15.33
N THR A 206 -3.50 -1.12 15.91
CA THR A 206 -3.14 -0.80 17.30
C THR A 206 -4.19 -1.26 18.30
N THR A 207 -5.48 -1.26 17.94
CA THR A 207 -6.58 -1.58 18.86
C THR A 207 -7.13 -2.99 18.62
N ASP A 208 -7.63 -3.28 17.41
CA ASP A 208 -8.14 -4.61 17.08
C ASP A 208 -7.09 -5.49 16.40
N GLN A 209 -7.31 -5.84 15.13
CA GLN A 209 -6.54 -6.87 14.46
C GLN A 209 -6.51 -6.66 12.94
N ILE A 210 -5.60 -7.39 12.29
CA ILE A 210 -5.60 -7.54 10.83
C ILE A 210 -6.54 -8.69 10.46
N VAL A 211 -7.51 -8.47 9.58
CA VAL A 211 -8.47 -9.49 9.13
C VAL A 211 -8.39 -9.65 7.63
N THR A 212 -8.11 -10.87 7.15
CA THR A 212 -8.16 -11.11 5.70
C THR A 212 -8.70 -12.48 5.31
N VAL A 213 -9.40 -12.60 4.19
CA VAL A 213 -9.81 -13.92 3.70
C VAL A 213 -8.60 -14.65 3.10
N ARG A 214 -7.84 -13.97 2.23
CA ARG A 214 -6.71 -14.56 1.52
C ARG A 214 -5.45 -13.69 1.63
N GLN A 215 -4.44 -14.22 2.30
CA GLN A 215 -3.11 -13.66 2.36
C GLN A 215 -2.20 -14.28 1.29
N VAL A 216 -1.49 -13.45 0.54
CA VAL A 216 -0.46 -13.87 -0.43
C VAL A 216 0.80 -13.06 -0.18
N ALA A 217 1.88 -13.73 0.22
CA ALA A 217 3.18 -13.11 0.47
C ALA A 217 4.25 -13.65 -0.47
N SER A 218 5.05 -12.74 -1.04
CA SER A 218 6.25 -13.05 -1.80
C SER A 218 7.39 -12.18 -1.29
N VAL A 219 8.42 -12.78 -0.73
CA VAL A 219 9.57 -12.06 -0.15
C VAL A 219 10.85 -12.62 -0.76
N THR A 220 11.71 -11.77 -1.33
CA THR A 220 12.92 -12.19 -2.08
C THR A 220 14.07 -11.21 -1.84
N ASP A 221 15.29 -11.60 -2.21
CA ASP A 221 16.56 -10.86 -2.13
C ASP A 221 16.76 -9.96 -0.89
N LYS A 222 16.64 -10.53 0.32
CA LYS A 222 16.73 -9.82 1.64
C LYS A 222 15.54 -8.93 2.00
N GLY A 223 14.41 -9.09 1.30
CA GLY A 223 13.18 -8.38 1.59
C GLY A 223 12.67 -8.68 2.99
N LYS A 224 11.90 -7.75 3.56
CA LYS A 224 11.36 -7.87 4.92
C LYS A 224 9.85 -7.65 4.94
N LEU A 225 9.14 -8.55 5.60
CA LEU A 225 7.70 -8.46 5.78
C LEU A 225 7.34 -8.67 7.25
N ASN A 226 6.55 -7.77 7.82
CA ASN A 226 6.06 -7.87 9.20
C ASN A 226 4.57 -7.55 9.25
N LEU A 227 3.76 -8.52 9.68
CA LEU A 227 2.36 -8.34 10.03
C LEU A 227 2.19 -8.54 11.54
N TYR A 228 1.66 -7.54 12.27
CA TYR A 228 1.67 -7.55 13.74
C TYR A 228 0.58 -6.65 14.34
N PRO A 229 0.33 -6.68 15.67
CA PRO A 229 0.74 -7.72 16.61
C PRO A 229 -0.19 -8.94 16.60
N ARG A 230 -1.37 -8.83 15.97
CA ARG A 230 -2.35 -9.92 15.88
C ARG A 230 -3.23 -9.80 14.64
N GLY A 231 -3.70 -10.93 14.14
CA GLY A 231 -4.65 -11.00 13.04
C GLY A 231 -5.13 -12.40 12.77
N VAL A 232 -6.09 -12.50 11.86
CA VAL A 232 -6.70 -13.77 11.45
C VAL A 232 -6.81 -13.84 9.93
N CYS A 233 -6.68 -15.05 9.39
CA CYS A 233 -7.01 -15.27 8.00
C CYS A 233 -7.63 -16.63 7.69
N ASN A 234 -8.26 -16.77 6.52
CA ASN A 234 -8.69 -18.10 6.07
C ASN A 234 -7.51 -18.84 5.43
N THR A 235 -6.92 -18.27 4.37
CA THR A 235 -5.82 -18.93 3.65
C THR A 235 -4.60 -18.04 3.52
N SER A 236 -3.41 -18.62 3.68
CA SER A 236 -2.14 -17.93 3.47
C SER A 236 -1.24 -18.72 2.53
N LYS A 237 -0.78 -18.09 1.44
CA LYS A 237 0.23 -18.63 0.54
C LYS A 237 1.47 -17.75 0.61
N ILE A 238 2.60 -18.35 0.98
CA ILE A 238 3.83 -17.63 1.30
C ILE A 238 4.98 -18.23 0.49
N ARG A 239 5.76 -17.36 -0.16
CA ARG A 239 7.04 -17.70 -0.80
C ARG A 239 8.12 -16.78 -0.24
N VAL A 240 9.21 -17.35 0.25
CA VAL A 240 10.34 -16.63 0.83
C VAL A 240 11.66 -17.19 0.28
N THR A 241 12.43 -16.37 -0.43
CA THR A 241 13.66 -16.78 -1.13
C THR A 241 14.83 -15.84 -0.81
N GLU A 242 16.06 -16.24 -1.11
CA GLU A 242 17.26 -15.38 -1.11
C GLU A 242 17.47 -14.56 0.17
N PHE A 243 17.68 -15.22 1.31
CA PHE A 243 17.96 -14.58 2.61
C PHE A 243 16.92 -13.54 3.08
N SER A 244 15.71 -13.59 2.55
CA SER A 244 14.62 -12.72 2.96
C SER A 244 13.88 -13.23 4.21
N HIS A 245 13.09 -12.36 4.83
CA HIS A 245 12.42 -12.64 6.10
C HIS A 245 10.94 -12.23 6.10
N ALA A 246 10.06 -13.19 6.41
CA ALA A 246 8.63 -12.98 6.55
C ALA A 246 8.15 -13.33 7.97
N ASN A 247 7.84 -12.31 8.76
CA ASN A 247 7.32 -12.44 10.12
C ASN A 247 5.80 -12.34 10.10
N LEU A 248 5.16 -13.50 10.01
CA LEU A 248 3.71 -13.68 9.85
C LEU A 248 3.08 -14.47 11.00
N GLY A 249 3.87 -14.81 12.02
CA GLY A 249 3.43 -15.59 13.19
C GLY A 249 2.35 -14.90 14.02
N SER A 250 2.13 -13.60 13.81
CA SER A 250 1.04 -12.85 14.44
C SER A 250 -0.33 -13.10 13.80
N ILE A 251 -0.38 -13.69 12.62
CA ILE A 251 -1.61 -13.86 11.83
C ILE A 251 -2.00 -15.34 11.84
N ALA A 252 -3.04 -15.66 12.61
CA ALA A 252 -3.53 -17.01 12.75
C ALA A 252 -4.46 -17.37 11.58
N CYS A 253 -3.95 -18.17 10.66
CA CYS A 253 -4.66 -18.55 9.45
C CYS A 253 -5.23 -19.98 9.53
N GLN A 254 -6.43 -20.24 8.96
CA GLN A 254 -6.97 -21.61 8.93
C GLN A 254 -6.04 -22.57 8.19
N SER A 255 -5.61 -22.19 6.99
CA SER A 255 -4.69 -22.97 6.17
C SER A 255 -3.50 -22.14 5.71
N VAL A 256 -2.29 -22.67 5.90
CA VAL A 256 -1.03 -22.01 5.51
C VAL A 256 -0.24 -22.93 4.59
N SER A 257 0.25 -22.38 3.48
CA SER A 257 1.21 -23.02 2.57
C SER A 257 2.45 -22.15 2.45
N VAL A 258 3.62 -22.71 2.79
CA VAL A 258 4.91 -21.99 2.78
C VAL A 258 5.93 -22.69 1.91
N GLU A 259 6.56 -21.93 1.03
CA GLU A 259 7.76 -22.32 0.27
C GLU A 259 8.91 -21.41 0.69
N ALA A 260 9.96 -22.00 1.28
CA ALA A 260 11.18 -21.31 1.66
C ALA A 260 12.39 -21.92 0.95
N SER A 261 13.21 -21.11 0.28
CA SER A 261 14.45 -21.55 -0.37
C SER A 261 15.57 -20.52 -0.22
N GLU A 262 16.79 -20.90 -0.61
CA GLU A 262 17.95 -20.00 -0.75
C GLU A 262 18.19 -19.11 0.49
N GLY A 263 18.11 -19.71 1.69
CA GLY A 263 18.32 -19.01 2.96
C GLY A 263 17.14 -18.16 3.47
N GLY A 264 16.02 -18.09 2.73
CA GLY A 264 14.80 -17.39 3.13
C GLY A 264 14.16 -17.97 4.39
N ALA A 265 13.58 -17.13 5.23
CA ALA A 265 13.00 -17.52 6.51
C ALA A 265 11.58 -16.98 6.73
N ALA A 266 10.67 -17.84 7.17
CA ALA A 266 9.30 -17.47 7.51
C ALA A 266 8.92 -17.91 8.93
N VAL A 267 8.26 -17.04 9.68
CA VAL A 267 7.52 -17.39 10.90
C VAL A 267 6.04 -17.32 10.59
N VAL A 268 5.27 -18.38 10.86
CA VAL A 268 3.85 -18.48 10.52
C VAL A 268 3.01 -19.02 11.67
N GLN A 269 1.69 -18.81 11.63
CA GLN A 269 0.76 -19.45 12.54
C GLN A 269 -0.41 -20.05 11.74
N ALA A 270 -0.71 -21.33 11.99
CA ALA A 270 -1.81 -22.05 11.34
C ALA A 270 -2.75 -22.66 12.39
N VAL A 271 -4.05 -22.72 12.07
CA VAL A 271 -5.10 -23.25 12.97
C VAL A 271 -5.57 -24.64 12.57
N ALA A 272 -5.71 -24.94 11.26
CA ALA A 272 -6.26 -26.21 10.78
C ALA A 272 -5.31 -27.04 9.90
N SER A 273 -4.60 -26.42 8.94
CA SER A 273 -3.53 -27.11 8.20
C SER A 273 -2.28 -26.25 7.94
N LEU A 274 -1.10 -26.86 8.04
CA LEU A 274 0.17 -26.27 7.61
C LEU A 274 0.88 -27.20 6.62
N THR A 275 1.07 -26.72 5.40
CA THR A 275 1.94 -27.34 4.38
C THR A 275 3.20 -26.50 4.25
N ALA A 276 4.37 -27.10 4.51
CA ALA A 276 5.63 -26.37 4.44
C ALA A 276 6.69 -27.15 3.65
N ASN A 277 7.41 -26.42 2.81
CA ASN A 277 8.59 -26.91 2.09
C ASN A 277 9.73 -25.92 2.26
N ALA A 278 10.82 -26.35 2.90
CA ALA A 278 11.97 -25.52 3.20
C ALA A 278 13.25 -26.19 2.70
N VAL A 279 13.78 -25.73 1.57
CA VAL A 279 14.94 -26.33 0.85
C VAL A 279 16.10 -25.34 0.77
N GLU A 280 17.30 -25.78 0.38
CA GLU A 280 18.42 -24.88 0.04
C GLU A 280 18.73 -23.83 1.13
N GLY A 281 18.73 -24.25 2.40
CA GLY A 281 18.97 -23.38 3.56
C GLY A 281 17.78 -22.52 3.99
N GLY A 282 16.64 -22.64 3.32
CA GLY A 282 15.36 -22.06 3.73
C GLY A 282 14.87 -22.61 5.07
N ARG A 283 14.13 -21.79 5.82
CA ARG A 283 13.67 -22.09 7.19
C ARG A 283 12.21 -21.70 7.36
N VAL A 284 11.41 -22.57 7.97
CA VAL A 284 10.02 -22.26 8.35
C VAL A 284 9.82 -22.56 9.83
N GLN A 285 9.46 -21.54 10.58
CA GLN A 285 9.10 -21.64 11.99
C GLN A 285 7.59 -21.50 12.11
N TYR A 286 6.96 -22.36 12.91
CA TYR A 286 5.54 -22.21 13.23
C TYR A 286 5.35 -21.87 14.70
N PHE A 287 4.64 -20.77 14.93
CA PHE A 287 4.39 -20.20 16.25
C PHE A 287 3.03 -20.66 16.80
N ASN A 288 2.96 -20.75 18.13
CA ASN A 288 1.82 -21.23 18.90
C ASN A 288 1.51 -22.71 18.64
N SER A 289 0.74 -23.33 19.53
CA SER A 289 0.25 -24.68 19.34
C SER A 289 -0.67 -24.72 18.12
N THR A 290 -0.02 -25.02 17.02
CA THR A 290 -0.54 -25.69 15.84
C THR A 290 -0.93 -27.12 16.28
N ALA A 291 -1.81 -27.24 17.29
CA ALA A 291 -2.21 -28.49 17.91
C ALA A 291 -3.51 -28.99 17.27
N GLY A 292 -3.47 -30.22 16.71
CA GLY A 292 -4.60 -30.86 16.04
C GLY A 292 -4.60 -30.77 14.50
N LEU A 293 -3.52 -30.27 13.88
CA LEU A 293 -3.49 -29.99 12.44
C LEU A 293 -3.06 -31.17 11.57
N GLY A 294 -3.55 -31.14 10.33
CA GLY A 294 -2.94 -31.85 9.20
C GLY A 294 -1.61 -31.21 8.80
N LEU A 295 -0.55 -31.52 9.56
CA LEU A 295 0.82 -31.07 9.27
C LEU A 295 1.40 -31.87 8.09
N GLN A 296 1.89 -31.17 7.08
CA GLN A 296 2.52 -31.77 5.90
C GLN A 296 3.85 -31.07 5.60
N PHE A 297 4.95 -31.70 6.00
CA PHE A 297 6.30 -31.17 5.80
C PHE A 297 7.03 -31.98 4.73
N LYS A 298 7.59 -31.27 3.74
CA LYS A 298 8.40 -31.88 2.67
C LYS A 298 9.90 -31.84 2.95
N SER A 299 10.32 -31.23 4.06
CA SER A 299 11.72 -31.12 4.49
C SER A 299 11.85 -31.00 6.02
N SER A 300 13.06 -31.17 6.55
CA SER A 300 13.36 -31.11 7.99
C SER A 300 13.61 -29.71 8.55
N ASN A 301 13.69 -28.67 7.70
CA ASN A 301 13.92 -27.28 8.13
C ASN A 301 12.62 -26.57 8.52
N VAL A 302 11.72 -27.31 9.18
CA VAL A 302 10.43 -26.86 9.67
C VAL A 302 10.28 -27.28 11.13
N TRP A 303 10.14 -26.32 12.05
CA TRP A 303 10.09 -26.61 13.49
C TRP A 303 9.23 -25.61 14.28
N PRO A 304 8.72 -26.01 15.46
CA PRO A 304 7.93 -25.13 16.31
C PRO A 304 8.80 -24.07 16.99
N VAL A 305 8.21 -22.93 17.32
CA VAL A 305 8.83 -21.90 18.17
C VAL A 305 7.87 -21.42 19.26
N ASP A 306 8.43 -21.11 20.44
CA ASP A 306 7.66 -20.68 21.61
C ASP A 306 7.39 -19.17 21.66
N GLN A 307 8.07 -18.41 20.80
CA GLN A 307 7.99 -16.96 20.73
C GLN A 307 7.75 -16.51 19.28
N ASN A 308 6.91 -15.49 19.11
CA ASN A 308 6.72 -14.83 17.83
C ASN A 308 7.62 -13.60 17.79
N GLU A 309 8.62 -13.64 16.93
CA GLU A 309 9.53 -12.52 16.70
C GLU A 309 9.08 -11.70 15.50
N PHE A 310 8.96 -10.39 15.68
CA PHE A 310 8.65 -9.47 14.60
C PHE A 310 9.27 -8.09 14.84
N THR A 311 9.40 -7.34 13.76
CA THR A 311 10.00 -6.01 13.71
C THR A 311 8.89 -4.97 13.60
N LYS A 312 8.78 -4.04 14.56
CA LYS A 312 7.76 -2.98 14.57
C LYS A 312 8.20 -1.70 13.84
N PHE A 313 7.40 -1.19 12.93
CA PHE A 313 7.69 0.11 12.33
C PHE A 313 7.56 1.26 13.34
N ALA A 314 8.52 2.19 13.30
CA ALA A 314 8.47 3.44 14.07
C ALA A 314 7.84 4.55 13.21
N PHE A 315 6.52 4.68 13.29
CA PHE A 315 5.77 5.71 12.57
C PHE A 315 6.25 7.11 12.98
N ARG A 316 6.41 7.97 11.98
CA ARG A 316 6.77 9.38 12.19
C ARG A 316 5.51 10.24 12.10
N PRO A 317 5.43 11.35 12.82
CA PRO A 317 4.38 12.33 12.58
C PRO A 317 4.46 12.81 11.12
N VAL A 318 3.31 13.18 10.56
CA VAL A 318 3.25 13.87 9.27
C VAL A 318 4.15 15.11 9.39
N PRO A 319 5.09 15.33 8.46
CA PRO A 319 5.99 16.47 8.58
C PRO A 319 5.23 17.80 8.38
N SER A 320 5.84 18.93 8.74
CA SER A 320 5.21 20.23 8.55
C SER A 320 4.97 20.53 7.06
N GLN A 321 3.99 21.39 6.79
CA GLN A 321 3.66 21.84 5.42
C GLN A 321 4.59 22.96 4.93
N ASP A 322 5.72 23.19 5.61
CA ASP A 322 6.69 24.21 5.26
C ASP A 322 7.62 23.73 4.12
N ALA A 323 8.25 24.70 3.45
CA ALA A 323 9.21 24.42 2.40
C ALA A 323 10.35 23.52 2.87
N LEU A 324 10.70 22.53 2.03
CA LEU A 324 11.81 21.62 2.30
C LEU A 324 13.06 22.14 1.59
N THR A 325 14.17 22.21 2.32
CA THR A 325 15.48 22.52 1.73
C THR A 325 15.93 21.38 0.83
N ILE A 326 16.21 21.73 -0.42
CA ILE A 326 16.82 20.90 -1.44
C ILE A 326 18.25 21.40 -1.68
N ASP A 327 19.13 20.50 -2.04
CA ASP A 327 20.31 20.88 -2.80
C ASP A 327 20.58 19.87 -3.91
N PHE A 328 21.15 20.36 -4.99
CA PHE A 328 21.49 19.59 -6.17
C PHE A 328 23.00 19.69 -6.40
N ALA A 329 23.77 19.03 -5.54
CA ALA A 329 25.19 18.77 -5.79
C ALA A 329 25.37 17.56 -6.71
N TRP A 330 26.35 17.65 -7.62
CA TRP A 330 26.78 16.62 -8.57
C TRP A 330 27.12 15.26 -7.91
N PHE A 331 27.31 15.23 -6.58
CA PHE A 331 27.41 14.00 -5.80
C PHE A 331 26.61 14.08 -4.49
N GLY A 332 25.66 13.16 -4.36
CA GLY A 332 25.22 12.61 -3.08
C GLY A 332 24.37 13.52 -2.19
N TRP A 333 23.08 13.18 -2.09
CA TRP A 333 22.21 13.65 -1.01
C TRP A 333 22.12 12.57 0.06
N LYS A 334 22.44 12.92 1.32
CA LYS A 334 22.05 12.10 2.48
C LYS A 334 20.58 12.38 2.76
N ALA A 335 19.69 11.62 2.14
CA ALA A 335 18.34 11.50 2.67
C ALA A 335 18.45 11.02 4.12
N GLN A 336 17.74 11.67 5.04
CA GLN A 336 17.58 11.13 6.37
C GLN A 336 16.69 9.89 6.25
N LEU A 337 17.34 8.74 6.10
CA LEU A 337 16.69 7.44 6.04
C LEU A 337 15.63 7.35 7.17
N PRO A 338 14.48 6.72 6.91
CA PRO A 338 13.64 6.24 7.99
C PRO A 338 14.50 5.41 8.94
N ASN A 339 14.58 5.81 10.20
CA ASN A 339 15.38 5.09 11.20
C ASN A 339 14.82 3.68 11.34
N LEU A 340 15.71 2.68 11.33
CA LEU A 340 15.35 1.28 11.50
C LEU A 340 15.05 0.95 12.97
N VAL A 341 13.87 0.38 13.13
CA VAL A 341 13.19 -0.39 14.18
C VAL A 341 13.99 -1.09 15.30
N THR A 342 13.40 -1.12 16.50
CA THR A 342 13.64 -2.06 17.61
C THR A 342 12.97 -3.43 17.39
N ALA A 343 13.73 -4.53 17.41
CA ALA A 343 13.18 -5.89 17.37
C ALA A 343 12.36 -6.19 18.64
N MET A 344 11.21 -6.87 18.50
CA MET A 344 10.44 -7.35 19.64
C MET A 344 10.13 -8.84 19.53
N ALA A 345 10.21 -9.54 20.66
CA ALA A 345 9.73 -10.91 20.82
C ALA A 345 8.50 -10.89 21.73
N VAL A 346 7.41 -11.55 21.31
CA VAL A 346 6.20 -11.72 22.14
C VAL A 346 6.09 -13.20 22.54
N PRO A 347 5.98 -13.51 23.85
CA PRO A 347 5.86 -14.88 24.32
C PRO A 347 4.50 -15.48 23.97
N MET A 348 4.42 -16.82 23.97
CA MET A 348 3.18 -17.57 23.77
C MET A 348 2.07 -17.08 24.73
N ALA A 349 0.91 -16.71 24.18
CA ALA A 349 -0.33 -16.55 24.94
C ALA A 349 -1.31 -17.61 24.44
N ASP A 350 -1.93 -18.36 25.36
CA ASP A 350 -2.95 -19.38 25.04
C ASP A 350 -4.13 -18.71 24.31
N ALA A 351 -4.08 -18.71 22.97
CA ALA A 351 -5.09 -18.09 22.11
C ALA A 351 -6.35 -18.96 21.95
N THR A 352 -6.41 -20.10 22.63
CA THR A 352 -7.44 -21.14 22.51
C THR A 352 -8.83 -20.68 22.94
N VAL A 353 -8.95 -19.67 23.81
CA VAL A 353 -10.25 -19.29 24.39
C VAL A 353 -10.96 -18.15 23.63
N GLY A 354 -10.23 -17.30 22.89
CA GLY A 354 -10.81 -16.20 22.10
C GLY A 354 -11.18 -16.57 20.66
N PHE A 355 -10.54 -17.59 20.09
CA PHE A 355 -10.61 -17.90 18.66
C PHE A 355 -11.92 -18.62 18.24
N MET A 356 -12.41 -19.52 19.09
CA MET A 356 -13.64 -20.29 18.82
C MET A 356 -14.90 -19.41 18.81
N ALA A 357 -14.96 -18.38 19.67
CA ALA A 357 -16.06 -17.43 19.69
C ALA A 357 -16.01 -16.45 18.50
N MET A 358 -14.81 -16.02 18.06
CA MET A 358 -14.65 -15.04 16.98
C MET A 358 -14.86 -15.62 15.57
N CYS A 359 -14.43 -16.85 15.28
CA CYS A 359 -14.72 -17.47 13.99
C CYS A 359 -16.23 -17.64 13.75
N GLY A 360 -17.00 -17.99 14.79
CA GLY A 360 -18.47 -18.08 14.70
C GLY A 360 -19.16 -16.76 14.34
N VAL A 361 -18.67 -15.64 14.88
CA VAL A 361 -19.23 -14.29 14.61
C VAL A 361 -18.85 -13.79 13.22
N LEU A 362 -17.63 -14.07 12.75
CA LEU A 362 -17.18 -13.75 11.37
C LEU A 362 -18.00 -14.49 10.30
N PHE A 363 -18.40 -15.75 10.54
CA PHE A 363 -19.28 -16.48 9.62
C PHE A 363 -20.70 -15.88 9.55
N LEU A 364 -21.24 -15.39 10.67
CA LEU A 364 -22.57 -14.77 10.69
C LEU A 364 -22.57 -13.36 10.07
N ALA A 365 -21.57 -12.53 10.36
CA ALA A 365 -21.50 -11.16 9.83
C ALA A 365 -21.33 -11.15 8.30
N PHE A 366 -20.47 -12.02 7.74
CA PHE A 366 -20.29 -12.13 6.28
C PHE A 366 -21.46 -12.82 5.57
N ALA A 367 -22.20 -13.71 6.24
CA ALA A 367 -23.41 -14.32 5.67
C ALA A 367 -24.60 -13.34 5.66
N LEU A 368 -24.71 -12.46 6.66
CA LEU A 368 -25.82 -11.51 6.79
C LEU A 368 -25.63 -10.23 5.96
N CYS A 369 -24.40 -9.87 5.58
CA CYS A 369 -24.10 -8.67 4.78
C CYS A 369 -23.93 -8.91 3.26
N ARG A 370 -24.24 -10.11 2.75
CA ARG A 370 -24.24 -10.33 1.29
C ARG A 370 -25.48 -9.68 0.67
N PRO A 371 -25.34 -8.71 -0.26
CA PRO A 371 -26.49 -8.20 -1.00
C PRO A 371 -27.11 -9.35 -1.83
N PRO A 372 -28.44 -9.41 -1.92
CA PRO A 372 -29.11 -10.50 -2.62
C PRO A 372 -28.64 -10.54 -4.07
N LYS A 373 -28.23 -11.74 -4.53
CA LYS A 373 -27.91 -11.98 -5.94
C LYS A 373 -29.07 -11.49 -6.81
N ARG A 374 -28.81 -10.47 -7.61
CA ARG A 374 -29.73 -9.95 -8.62
C ARG A 374 -30.10 -11.11 -9.55
N LYS A 375 -31.36 -11.53 -9.54
CA LYS A 375 -31.88 -12.52 -10.48
C LYS A 375 -31.66 -11.99 -11.89
N GLU A 376 -30.91 -12.76 -12.67
CA GLU A 376 -30.67 -12.53 -14.08
C GLU A 376 -32.02 -12.64 -14.82
N THR A 377 -32.51 -11.51 -15.34
CA THR A 377 -33.74 -11.46 -16.12
C THR A 377 -33.48 -12.13 -17.46
N GLN A 378 -34.19 -13.23 -17.74
CA GLN A 378 -34.15 -13.92 -19.03
C GLN A 378 -34.55 -12.95 -20.16
N PRO A 379 -33.90 -13.01 -21.34
CA PRO A 379 -34.27 -12.16 -22.48
C PRO A 379 -35.62 -12.61 -23.07
N LEU A 380 -36.46 -11.62 -23.41
CA LEU A 380 -37.75 -11.79 -24.07
C LEU A 380 -37.61 -12.58 -25.38
N LYS A 381 -38.44 -13.62 -25.52
CA LYS A 381 -38.70 -14.31 -26.80
C LYS A 381 -39.24 -13.32 -27.83
N SER A 382 -38.58 -13.24 -28.99
CA SER A 382 -39.11 -12.60 -30.18
C SER A 382 -40.29 -13.42 -30.73
N SER A 383 -41.43 -12.76 -30.90
CA SER A 383 -42.59 -13.30 -31.59
C SER A 383 -42.40 -13.16 -33.10
N HIS A 384 -42.14 -14.29 -33.78
CA HIS A 384 -42.31 -14.39 -35.23
C HIS A 384 -43.80 -14.62 -35.53
N THR A 385 -44.42 -13.63 -36.16
CA THR A 385 -45.76 -13.73 -36.76
C THR A 385 -45.66 -14.52 -38.06
N GLN A 386 -46.22 -15.73 -38.11
CA GLN A 386 -46.53 -16.41 -39.37
C GLN A 386 -47.93 -16.00 -39.81
N LEU A 387 -47.99 -15.38 -40.99
CA LEU A 387 -49.21 -15.24 -41.79
C LEU A 387 -49.71 -16.64 -42.18
N ASN A 388 -50.97 -16.93 -41.87
CA ASN A 388 -51.68 -18.02 -42.51
C ASN A 388 -52.95 -17.49 -43.16
N THR A 389 -52.91 -17.49 -44.48
CA THR A 389 -54.00 -17.27 -45.42
C THR A 389 -54.89 -18.51 -45.40
N GLN A 390 -56.21 -18.37 -45.21
CA GLN A 390 -57.15 -19.31 -45.81
C GLN A 390 -58.48 -18.63 -46.14
N TYR A 391 -58.82 -18.75 -47.42
CA TYR A 391 -60.09 -18.47 -48.05
C TYR A 391 -61.09 -19.61 -47.77
N VAL A 392 -62.38 -19.24 -47.84
CA VAL A 392 -63.63 -20.01 -47.81
C VAL A 392 -64.21 -20.31 -46.43
#